data_AF-A0A7F5RFH9-F1
#
_entry.id   AF-A0A7F5RFH9-F1
#
_cell.length_a   1.000
_cell.length_b   1.000
_cell.length_c   1.000
_cell.angle_alpha   90.00
_cell.angle_beta   90.00
_cell.angle_gamma   90.00
#
_symmetry.space_group_name_H-M   'P 1'
#
loop_
_entity.id
_entity.type
_entity.pdbx_description
1 polymer ?
#
loop_
_entity_poly.entity_id
_entity_poly.type
_entity_poly.pdbx_seq_one_letter_code
_entity_poly.pdbx_strand_id
1 'polypeptide(L)'
;MTSVTKVVKSVGPKLMPFFKTLAVYFVIFIPHDQPSLLAMVLKCLPIISLIIFVLLHGMSLGNEYQYSRKIIAGLLFCCIGDAFLIWPQYFCLGIVAFGVGHISYILAFGLKPFNLPLGVFLYFINALGVMYIMPDLHGIFIPGIIIYSYILTTMVWRAIARVQFFEVCIHLSTTVIYLKNM
;
A
#
# COMPACT_ATOMS: atom_id res chain seq x y z
N MET A 1 -2.55 -22.27 -14.78
CA MET A 1 -3.44 -21.10 -14.60
C MET A 1 -4.49 -21.27 -13.48
N THR A 2 -4.49 -22.33 -12.67
CA THR A 2 -5.55 -22.59 -11.66
C THR A 2 -5.30 -21.94 -10.29
N SER A 3 -4.08 -21.45 -9.99
CA SER A 3 -3.71 -20.94 -8.66
C SER A 3 -4.20 -19.51 -8.41
N VAL A 4 -3.83 -18.54 -9.26
CA VAL A 4 -4.19 -17.12 -9.10
C VAL A 4 -5.70 -16.92 -9.08
N THR A 5 -6.43 -17.56 -10.01
CA THR A 5 -7.90 -17.50 -10.06
C THR A 5 -8.55 -18.09 -8.80
N LYS A 6 -7.96 -19.13 -8.19
CA LYS A 6 -8.44 -19.68 -6.91
C LYS A 6 -8.17 -18.71 -5.75
N VAL A 7 -6.98 -18.10 -5.70
CA VAL A 7 -6.65 -17.08 -4.69
C VAL A 7 -7.61 -15.90 -4.80
N VAL A 8 -7.80 -15.34 -6.00
CA VAL A 8 -8.74 -14.24 -6.24
C VAL A 8 -10.18 -14.61 -5.86
N LYS A 9 -10.65 -15.81 -6.22
CA LYS A 9 -11.99 -16.26 -5.81
C LYS A 9 -12.14 -16.43 -4.30
N SER A 10 -11.06 -16.78 -3.59
CA SER A 10 -11.08 -16.97 -2.14
C SER A 10 -10.89 -15.68 -1.33
N VAL A 11 -10.13 -14.72 -1.86
CA VAL A 11 -9.78 -13.44 -1.20
C VAL A 11 -10.71 -12.31 -1.63
N GLY A 12 -11.16 -12.30 -2.88
CA GLY A 12 -12.01 -11.25 -3.45
C GLY A 12 -13.26 -10.95 -2.61
N PRO A 13 -14.08 -11.97 -2.24
CA PRO A 13 -15.25 -11.74 -1.40
C PRO A 13 -14.92 -11.14 -0.02
N LYS A 14 -13.74 -11.47 0.53
CA LYS A 14 -13.27 -10.96 1.83
C LYS A 14 -12.85 -9.50 1.79
N LEU A 15 -12.47 -8.98 0.62
CA LEU A 15 -12.16 -7.56 0.38
C LEU A 15 -13.40 -6.74 0.02
N MET A 16 -14.57 -7.36 -0.13
CA MET A 16 -15.82 -6.64 -0.44
C MET A 16 -16.12 -5.46 0.51
N PRO A 17 -15.91 -5.55 1.84
CA PRO A 17 -16.13 -4.42 2.74
C PRO A 17 -15.29 -3.19 2.37
N PHE A 18 -14.04 -3.38 1.96
CA PHE A 18 -13.15 -2.31 1.51
C PHE A 18 -13.67 -1.59 0.27
N PHE A 19 -14.05 -2.34 -0.76
CA PHE A 19 -14.58 -1.72 -1.98
C PHE A 19 -15.90 -0.99 -1.72
N LYS A 20 -16.75 -1.51 -0.81
CA LYS A 20 -17.99 -0.85 -0.42
C LYS A 20 -17.74 0.48 0.29
N THR A 21 -16.88 0.50 1.31
CA THR A 21 -16.57 1.74 2.05
C THR A 21 -15.84 2.75 1.18
N LEU A 22 -14.95 2.30 0.28
CA LEU A 22 -14.30 3.15 -0.71
C LEU A 22 -15.31 3.78 -1.67
N ALA A 23 -16.25 2.99 -2.19
CA ALA A 23 -17.30 3.49 -3.06
C ALA A 23 -18.19 4.51 -2.33
N VAL A 24 -18.60 4.22 -1.09
CA VAL A 24 -19.37 5.15 -0.26
C VAL A 24 -18.64 6.49 -0.06
N TYR A 25 -17.34 6.46 0.23
CA TYR A 25 -16.53 7.67 0.37
C TYR A 25 -16.57 8.54 -0.89
N PHE A 26 -16.36 7.95 -2.07
CA PHE A 26 -16.38 8.71 -3.34
C PHE A 26 -17.79 9.15 -3.76
N VAL A 27 -18.83 8.37 -3.45
CA VAL A 27 -20.23 8.66 -3.82
C VAL A 27 -20.83 9.77 -2.96
N ILE A 28 -20.55 9.79 -1.65
CA ILE A 28 -21.09 10.82 -0.75
C ILE A 28 -20.49 12.20 -1.07
N PHE A 29 -19.31 12.25 -1.72
CA PHE A 29 -18.67 13.45 -2.27
C PHE A 29 -18.79 14.67 -1.34
N ILE A 30 -18.13 14.59 -0.17
CA ILE A 30 -18.15 15.70 0.79
C ILE A 30 -17.23 16.81 0.29
N PRO A 31 -17.72 18.06 0.19
CA PRO A 31 -16.90 19.20 -0.20
C PRO A 31 -15.66 19.34 0.70
N HIS A 32 -14.49 19.54 0.08
CA HIS A 32 -13.21 19.59 0.78
C HIS A 32 -13.06 20.84 1.68
N ASP A 33 -13.94 21.84 1.49
CA ASP A 33 -13.90 23.13 2.17
C ASP A 33 -14.56 23.13 3.56
N GLN A 34 -15.18 22.01 3.97
CA GLN A 34 -15.85 21.89 5.27
C GLN A 34 -15.34 20.66 6.05
N PRO A 35 -14.27 20.80 6.84
CA PRO A 35 -13.76 19.70 7.64
C PRO A 35 -14.82 19.26 8.65
N SER A 36 -15.18 17.98 8.64
CA SER A 36 -16.20 17.41 9.51
C SER A 36 -15.79 16.05 10.05
N LEU A 37 -16.32 15.69 11.22
CA LEU A 37 -16.11 14.36 11.80
C LEU A 37 -16.62 13.25 10.87
N LEU A 38 -17.71 13.50 10.13
CA LEU A 38 -18.27 12.56 9.18
C LEU A 38 -17.33 12.32 8.00
N ALA A 39 -16.72 13.38 7.45
CA ALA A 39 -15.70 13.24 6.40
C ALA A 39 -14.49 12.43 6.88
N MET A 40 -14.05 12.66 8.12
CA MET A 40 -12.97 11.88 8.75
C MET A 40 -13.32 10.40 8.86
N VAL A 41 -14.50 10.08 9.41
CA VAL A 41 -14.94 8.70 9.53
C VAL A 41 -15.00 8.03 8.16
N LEU A 42 -15.63 8.67 7.16
CA LEU A 42 -15.74 8.11 5.81
C LEU A 42 -14.38 7.88 5.16
N LYS A 43 -13.42 8.78 5.36
CA LYS A 43 -12.06 8.65 4.80
C LYS A 43 -11.27 7.52 5.47
N CYS A 44 -11.48 7.28 6.76
CA CYS A 44 -10.84 6.20 7.51
C CYS A 44 -11.46 4.81 7.28
N LEU A 45 -12.75 4.72 6.93
CA LEU A 45 -13.48 3.45 6.79
C LEU A 45 -12.81 2.42 5.83
N PRO A 46 -12.30 2.81 4.64
CA PRO A 46 -11.57 1.89 3.77
C PRO A 46 -10.36 1.27 4.48
N ILE A 47 -9.53 2.07 5.14
CA ILE A 47 -8.34 1.55 5.83
C ILE A 47 -8.72 0.66 7.02
N ILE A 48 -9.73 1.03 7.81
CA ILE A 48 -10.25 0.20 8.90
C ILE A 48 -10.70 -1.17 8.39
N SER A 49 -11.38 -1.21 7.24
CA SER A 49 -11.81 -2.49 6.65
C SER A 49 -10.63 -3.38 6.21
N LEU A 50 -9.52 -2.79 5.76
CA LEU A 50 -8.29 -3.51 5.44
C LEU A 50 -7.61 -4.04 6.71
N ILE A 51 -7.60 -3.27 7.80
CA ILE A 51 -7.07 -3.72 9.10
C ILE A 51 -7.83 -4.95 9.57
N ILE A 52 -9.17 -4.90 9.54
CA ILE A 52 -10.02 -6.04 9.91
C ILE A 52 -9.75 -7.24 8.99
N PHE A 53 -9.61 -7.02 7.68
CA PHE A 53 -9.29 -8.08 6.73
C PHE A 53 -7.96 -8.78 7.08
N VAL A 54 -6.90 -8.03 7.37
CA VAL A 54 -5.58 -8.58 7.72
C VAL A 54 -5.62 -9.30 9.07
N LEU A 55 -6.36 -8.78 10.06
CA LEU A 55 -6.52 -9.44 11.36
C LEU A 55 -7.23 -10.79 11.24
N LEU A 56 -8.30 -10.86 10.45
CA LEU A 56 -9.12 -12.08 10.31
C LEU A 56 -8.47 -13.14 9.40
N HIS A 57 -7.68 -12.72 8.40
CA HIS A 57 -7.21 -13.64 7.34
C HIS A 57 -5.68 -13.68 7.17
N GLY A 58 -4.95 -12.71 7.70
CA GLY A 58 -3.49 -12.58 7.53
C GLY A 58 -2.66 -13.26 8.63
N MET A 59 -3.27 -13.79 9.69
CA MET A 59 -2.55 -14.36 10.84
C MET A 59 -2.38 -15.90 10.78
N SER A 60 -2.61 -16.56 9.64
CA SER A 60 -2.84 -18.01 9.62
C SER A 60 -1.60 -18.92 9.61
N LEU A 61 -0.35 -18.47 9.50
CA LEU A 61 0.82 -19.37 9.46
C LEU A 61 2.03 -18.78 10.19
N GLY A 62 2.69 -19.58 11.03
CA GLY A 62 3.57 -19.18 12.16
C GLY A 62 4.82 -18.33 11.88
N ASN A 63 5.11 -17.94 10.63
CA ASN A 63 6.19 -17.00 10.27
C ASN A 63 5.66 -15.70 9.61
N GLU A 64 4.38 -15.64 9.25
CA GLU A 64 3.68 -14.47 8.68
C GLU A 64 3.35 -13.41 9.75
N TYR A 65 3.53 -13.72 11.03
CA TYR A 65 3.11 -12.84 12.13
C TYR A 65 3.87 -11.51 12.15
N GLN A 66 5.18 -11.52 11.91
CA GLN A 66 5.97 -10.28 11.83
C GLN A 66 5.60 -9.45 10.60
N TYR A 67 5.30 -10.12 9.49
CA TYR A 67 4.85 -9.45 8.27
C TYR A 67 3.50 -8.75 8.49
N SER A 68 2.49 -9.51 8.92
CA SER A 68 1.14 -9.01 9.17
C SER A 68 1.13 -7.88 10.21
N ARG A 69 1.98 -7.94 11.25
CA ARG A 69 2.12 -6.84 12.23
C ARG A 69 2.66 -5.55 11.61
N LYS A 70 3.67 -5.63 10.75
CA LYS A 70 4.21 -4.45 10.06
C LYS A 70 3.18 -3.88 9.06
N ILE A 71 2.41 -4.74 8.40
CA ILE A 71 1.30 -4.30 7.53
C ILE A 71 0.22 -3.60 8.36
N ILE A 72 -0.23 -4.19 9.48
CA ILE A 72 -1.22 -3.56 10.37
C ILE A 72 -0.70 -2.24 10.93
N ALA A 73 0.56 -2.18 11.37
CA ALA A 73 1.17 -0.93 11.83
C ALA A 73 1.15 0.14 10.73
N GLY A 74 1.49 -0.23 9.50
CA GLY A 74 1.40 0.66 8.35
C GLY A 74 -0.01 1.17 8.10
N LEU A 75 -1.00 0.28 8.15
CA LEU A 75 -2.42 0.62 7.98
C LEU A 75 -2.93 1.54 9.09
N LEU A 76 -2.50 1.34 10.35
CA LEU A 76 -2.85 2.22 11.46
C LEU A 76 -2.32 3.63 11.24
N PHE A 77 -1.06 3.77 10.81
CA PHE A 77 -0.48 5.07 10.47
C PHE A 77 -1.17 5.71 9.26
N CYS A 78 -1.54 4.95 8.24
CA CYS A 78 -2.36 5.46 7.12
C CYS A 78 -3.74 5.95 7.60
N CYS A 79 -4.38 5.23 8.52
CA CYS A 79 -5.68 5.63 9.09
C CYS A 79 -5.57 6.93 9.89
N ILE A 80 -4.49 7.10 10.66
CA ILE A 80 -4.18 8.36 11.36
C ILE A 80 -3.93 9.48 10.34
N GLY A 81 -3.20 9.17 9.26
CA GLY A 81 -2.97 10.08 8.14
C GLY A 81 -4.27 10.57 7.50
N ASP A 82 -5.19 9.65 7.20
CA ASP A 82 -6.51 9.97 6.65
C ASP A 82 -7.30 10.92 7.56
N ALA A 83 -7.26 10.69 8.88
CA ALA A 83 -7.92 11.56 9.85
C ALA A 83 -7.31 12.97 9.87
N PHE A 84 -5.97 13.09 9.85
CA PHE A 84 -5.29 14.38 9.85
C PHE A 84 -5.46 15.16 8.55
N LEU A 85 -5.57 14.49 7.40
CA LEU A 85 -5.78 15.15 6.11
C LEU A 85 -7.13 15.86 5.96
N ILE A 86 -8.09 15.63 6.87
CA ILE A 86 -9.37 16.34 6.84
C ILE A 86 -9.21 17.81 7.23
N TRP A 87 -8.32 18.11 8.18
CA TRP A 87 -8.13 19.46 8.68
C TRP A 87 -6.83 20.06 8.12
N PRO A 88 -6.89 21.21 7.43
CA PRO A 88 -5.72 21.81 6.79
C PRO A 88 -4.53 22.04 7.75
N GLN A 89 -4.79 22.39 9.00
CA GLN A 89 -3.73 22.61 10.00
C GLN A 89 -2.92 21.35 10.34
N TYR A 90 -3.47 20.16 10.11
CA TYR A 90 -2.79 18.88 10.38
C TYR A 90 -2.28 18.22 9.10
N PHE A 91 -2.37 18.89 7.94
CA PHE A 91 -1.95 18.33 6.66
C PHE A 91 -0.54 17.74 6.69
N CYS A 92 0.44 18.51 7.19
CA CYS A 92 1.83 18.06 7.30
C CYS A 92 1.98 16.83 8.21
N LEU A 93 1.26 16.79 9.34
CA LEU A 93 1.26 15.63 10.23
C LEU A 93 0.63 14.41 9.54
N GLY A 94 -0.41 14.61 8.73
CA GLY A 94 -1.02 13.55 7.93
C GLY A 94 -0.03 12.95 6.94
N ILE A 95 0.70 13.77 6.19
CA ILE A 95 1.74 13.31 5.25
C ILE A 95 2.87 12.57 5.98
N VAL A 96 3.31 13.06 7.15
CA VAL A 96 4.32 12.35 7.96
C VAL A 96 3.79 11.01 8.44
N ALA A 97 2.54 10.93 8.92
CA ALA A 97 1.92 9.68 9.32
C ALA A 97 1.86 8.67 8.15
N PHE A 98 1.44 9.11 6.97
CA PHE A 98 1.52 8.28 5.76
C PHE A 98 2.95 7.84 5.46
N GLY A 99 3.94 8.73 5.53
CA GLY A 99 5.35 8.39 5.34
C GLY A 99 5.81 7.26 6.25
N VAL A 100 5.50 7.34 7.55
CA VAL A 100 5.79 6.28 8.52
C VAL A 100 5.07 4.98 8.16
N GLY A 101 3.80 5.07 7.73
CA GLY A 101 3.03 3.91 7.28
C GLY A 101 3.66 3.19 6.09
N HIS A 102 4.10 3.95 5.08
CA HIS A 102 4.78 3.42 3.89
C HIS A 102 6.16 2.83 4.21
N ILE A 103 6.91 3.42 5.14
CA ILE A 103 8.16 2.84 5.64
C ILE A 103 7.86 1.49 6.31
N SER A 104 6.80 1.37 7.11
CA SER A 104 6.38 0.10 7.68
C SER A 104 6.07 -0.96 6.61
N TYR A 105 5.43 -0.58 5.50
CA TYR A 105 5.23 -1.48 4.35
C TYR A 105 6.54 -1.89 3.68
N ILE A 106 7.47 -0.96 3.45
CA ILE A 106 8.80 -1.27 2.90
C ILE A 106 9.51 -2.30 3.80
N LEU A 107 9.48 -2.08 5.12
CA LEU A 107 10.05 -3.01 6.11
C LEU A 107 9.31 -4.35 6.17
N ALA A 108 8.03 -4.38 5.84
CA ALA A 108 7.23 -5.60 5.76
C ALA A 108 7.58 -6.39 4.49
N PHE A 109 7.77 -5.72 3.36
CA PHE A 109 8.15 -6.31 2.07
C PHE A 109 9.58 -6.84 2.08
N GLY A 110 10.47 -6.16 2.81
CA GLY A 110 11.88 -6.53 2.93
C GLY A 110 12.65 -6.31 1.63
N LEU A 111 13.95 -6.64 1.63
CA LEU A 111 14.87 -6.36 0.52
C LEU A 111 15.03 -7.51 -0.48
N LYS A 112 14.50 -8.70 -0.18
CA LYS A 112 14.57 -9.88 -1.06
C LYS A 112 13.23 -10.15 -1.77
N PRO A 113 13.24 -10.40 -3.10
CA PRO A 113 14.39 -10.30 -3.98
C PRO A 113 14.77 -8.85 -4.26
N PHE A 114 16.04 -8.61 -4.59
CA PHE A 114 16.56 -7.29 -4.89
C PHE A 114 16.51 -7.05 -6.41
N ASN A 115 15.31 -6.90 -6.97
CA ASN A 115 15.11 -6.67 -8.40
C ASN A 115 15.54 -5.24 -8.80
N LEU A 116 16.86 -5.03 -8.96
CA LEU A 116 17.46 -3.73 -9.26
C LEU A 116 16.98 -3.12 -10.59
N PRO A 117 16.86 -3.87 -11.71
CA PRO A 117 16.34 -3.32 -12.97
C PRO A 117 14.95 -2.69 -12.83
N LEU A 118 14.04 -3.34 -12.10
CA LEU A 118 12.73 -2.78 -11.80
C LEU A 118 12.83 -1.51 -10.95
N GLY A 119 13.73 -1.49 -9.96
CA GLY A 119 13.97 -0.31 -9.13
C GLY A 119 14.44 0.88 -9.95
N VAL A 120 15.46 0.69 -10.79
CA VAL A 120 15.99 1.74 -11.67
C VAL A 120 14.90 2.28 -12.59
N PHE A 121 14.10 1.40 -13.20
CA PHE A 121 12.98 1.81 -14.05
C PHE A 121 11.96 2.69 -13.30
N LEU A 122 11.51 2.25 -12.12
CA LEU A 122 10.52 3.00 -11.33
C LEU A 122 11.06 4.35 -10.84
N TYR A 123 12.33 4.39 -10.40
CA TYR A 123 12.98 5.62 -9.95
C TYR A 123 13.22 6.61 -11.09
N PHE A 124 13.50 6.13 -12.30
CA PHE A 124 13.61 6.97 -13.49
C PHE A 124 12.26 7.64 -13.81
N ILE A 125 11.16 6.88 -13.82
CA ILE A 125 9.81 7.42 -14.00
C ILE A 125 9.45 8.42 -12.90
N ASN A 126 9.79 8.12 -11.64
CA ASN A 126 9.57 9.04 -10.52
C ASN A 126 10.35 10.35 -10.71
N ALA A 127 11.61 10.29 -11.13
CA ALA A 127 12.43 11.48 -11.37
C ALA A 127 11.84 12.37 -12.47
N LEU A 128 11.34 11.79 -13.56
CA LEU A 128 10.65 12.54 -14.61
C LEU A 128 9.37 13.21 -14.07
N GLY A 129 8.58 12.47 -13.28
CA GLY A 129 7.36 13.01 -12.65
C GLY A 129 7.66 14.17 -11.69
N VAL A 130 8.68 14.04 -10.84
CA VAL A 130 9.12 15.12 -9.95
C VAL A 130 9.59 16.32 -10.76
N MET A 131 10.44 16.13 -11.77
CA MET A 131 10.90 17.22 -12.63
C MET A 131 9.75 17.98 -13.31
N TYR A 132 8.68 17.28 -13.69
CA TYR A 132 7.50 17.88 -14.30
C TYR A 132 6.72 18.78 -13.31
N ILE A 133 6.60 18.39 -12.03
CA ILE A 133 5.79 19.11 -11.03
C ILE A 133 6.60 20.23 -10.34
N MET A 134 7.93 20.11 -10.30
CA MET A 134 8.84 21.06 -9.61
C MET A 134 8.63 22.55 -9.93
N PRO A 135 8.34 22.98 -11.16
CA PRO A 135 8.15 24.40 -11.48
C PRO A 135 6.99 25.08 -10.72
N ASP A 136 5.96 24.32 -10.35
CA ASP A 136 4.75 24.85 -9.69
C ASP A 136 4.85 24.78 -8.14
N LEU A 137 5.93 24.18 -7.61
CA LEU A 137 6.12 23.91 -6.20
C LEU A 137 6.89 25.03 -5.50
N HIS A 138 6.39 25.42 -4.31
CA HIS A 138 6.98 26.50 -3.53
C HIS A 138 7.15 26.11 -2.06
N GLY A 139 8.16 26.67 -1.40
CA GLY A 139 8.39 26.53 0.04
C GLY A 139 8.62 25.08 0.51
N ILE A 140 7.98 24.71 1.63
CA ILE A 140 8.18 23.41 2.30
C ILE A 140 7.74 22.20 1.45
N PHE A 141 6.91 22.43 0.44
CA PHE A 141 6.40 21.37 -0.43
C PHE A 141 7.47 20.80 -1.36
N ILE A 142 8.50 21.58 -1.73
CA ILE A 142 9.61 21.10 -2.59
C ILE A 142 10.32 19.90 -1.94
N PRO A 143 10.96 20.03 -0.76
CA PRO A 143 11.63 18.88 -0.14
C PRO A 143 10.62 17.81 0.28
N GLY A 144 9.40 18.19 0.68
CA GLY A 144 8.34 17.26 1.07
C GLY A 144 7.97 16.29 -0.04
N ILE A 145 7.69 16.79 -1.25
CA ILE A 145 7.33 15.95 -2.40
C ILE A 145 8.48 15.09 -2.86
N ILE A 146 9.71 15.62 -2.88
CA ILE A 146 10.89 14.83 -3.26
C ILE A 146 11.04 13.64 -2.31
N ILE A 147 11.08 13.88 -0.99
CA ILE A 147 11.25 12.83 0.02
C ILE A 147 10.09 11.82 -0.05
N TYR A 148 8.86 12.31 -0.07
CA TYR A 148 7.68 11.45 -0.05
C TYR A 148 7.55 10.61 -1.33
N SER A 149 7.88 11.16 -2.50
CA SER A 149 7.86 10.45 -3.77
C SER A 149 8.85 9.27 -3.80
N TYR A 150 10.04 9.44 -3.22
CA TYR A 150 11.02 8.36 -3.08
C TYR A 150 10.56 7.26 -2.12
N ILE A 151 9.89 7.62 -1.02
CA ILE A 151 9.28 6.63 -0.11
C ILE A 151 8.23 5.81 -0.86
N LEU A 152 7.30 6.47 -1.58
CA LEU A 152 6.27 5.79 -2.35
C LEU A 152 6.85 4.89 -3.44
N THR A 153 7.83 5.39 -4.20
CA THR A 153 8.50 4.65 -5.27
C THR A 153 9.20 3.40 -4.72
N THR A 154 9.86 3.53 -3.56
CA THR A 154 10.46 2.39 -2.86
C THR A 154 9.40 1.38 -2.45
N MET A 155 8.29 1.83 -1.87
CA MET A 155 7.19 0.94 -1.46
C MET A 155 6.65 0.15 -2.65
N VAL A 156 6.38 0.81 -3.78
CA VAL A 156 5.92 0.18 -5.02
C VAL A 156 6.94 -0.82 -5.55
N TRP A 157 8.22 -0.42 -5.62
CA TRP A 157 9.30 -1.30 -6.06
C TRP A 157 9.37 -2.57 -5.22
N ARG A 158 9.35 -2.42 -3.89
CA ARG A 158 9.43 -3.56 -2.97
C ARG A 158 8.19 -4.45 -3.03
N ALA A 159 7.00 -3.87 -3.21
CA ALA A 159 5.76 -4.63 -3.37
C ALA A 159 5.79 -5.49 -4.65
N ILE A 160 6.11 -4.90 -5.80
CA ILE A 160 6.14 -5.61 -7.09
C ILE A 160 7.23 -6.67 -7.11
N ALA A 161 8.45 -6.34 -6.66
CA ALA A 161 9.57 -7.28 -6.62
C ALA A 161 9.23 -8.54 -5.81
N ARG A 162 8.44 -8.39 -4.75
CA ARG A 162 7.98 -9.50 -3.92
C ARG A 162 6.92 -10.36 -4.64
N VAL A 163 5.95 -9.75 -5.31
CA VAL A 163 4.92 -10.51 -6.05
C VAL A 163 5.55 -11.32 -7.19
N GLN A 164 6.46 -10.72 -7.95
CA GLN A 164 7.19 -11.40 -9.02
C GLN A 164 7.98 -12.61 -8.49
N PHE A 165 8.57 -12.49 -7.30
CA PHE A 165 9.27 -13.60 -6.65
C PHE A 165 8.34 -14.79 -6.37
N PHE A 166 7.17 -14.53 -5.79
CA PHE A 166 6.21 -15.57 -5.47
C PHE A 166 5.71 -16.30 -6.72
N GLU A 167 5.44 -15.57 -7.80
CA GLU A 167 5.06 -16.16 -9.09
C GLU A 167 6.16 -17.09 -9.63
N VAL A 168 7.43 -16.66 -9.61
CA VAL A 168 8.58 -17.49 -10.03
C VAL A 168 8.71 -18.76 -9.18
N CYS A 169 8.61 -18.64 -7.85
CA CYS A 169 8.69 -19.81 -6.95
C CYS A 169 7.56 -20.82 -7.17
N ILE A 170 6.33 -20.34 -7.41
CA ILE A 170 5.17 -21.20 -7.69
C ILE A 170 5.36 -21.95 -9.00
N HIS A 171 5.84 -21.27 -10.05
CA HIS A 171 6.14 -21.88 -11.33
C HIS A 171 7.21 -22.97 -11.21
N LEU A 172 8.32 -22.70 -10.52
CA LEU A 172 9.38 -23.68 -10.28
C LEU A 172 8.87 -24.91 -9.51
N SER A 173 8.08 -24.70 -8.46
CA SER A 173 7.53 -25.80 -7.65
C SER A 173 6.58 -26.70 -8.47
N THR A 174 5.77 -26.09 -9.33
CA THR A 174 4.87 -26.84 -10.22
C THR A 174 5.66 -27.67 -11.22
N THR A 175 6.67 -27.09 -11.88
CA THR A 175 7.52 -27.80 -12.85
C THR A 175 8.28 -28.98 -12.24
N VAL A 176 8.82 -28.82 -11.02
CA VAL A 176 9.52 -29.90 -10.30
C VAL A 176 8.57 -31.07 -9.97
N ILE A 177 7.33 -30.80 -9.56
CA ILE A 177 6.34 -31.85 -9.30
C ILE A 177 5.99 -32.63 -10.58
N TYR A 178 5.87 -31.94 -11.71
CA TYR A 178 5.61 -32.60 -13.00
C TYR A 178 6.76 -33.52 -13.43
N LEU A 179 8.01 -33.09 -13.25
CA LEU A 179 9.19 -33.89 -13.60
C LEU A 179 9.38 -35.11 -12.68
N LYS A 180 8.90 -35.07 -11.44
CA LYS A 180 8.99 -36.21 -10.50
C LYS A 180 7.93 -37.29 -10.74
N ASN A 181 6.89 -36.98 -11.52
CA ASN A 181 5.79 -37.89 -11.84
C ASN A 181 5.88 -38.46 -13.27
N MET A 182 7.01 -38.26 -13.97
CA MET A 182 7.39 -38.93 -15.22
C MET A 182 8.49 -39.95 -14.92
#